data_AF-A0A559RNN4-F1
#
_entry.id   AF-A0A559RNN4-F1
#
_cell.length_a   1.000
_cell.length_b   1.000
_cell.length_c   1.000
_cell.angle_alpha   90.00
_cell.angle_beta   90.00
_cell.angle_gamma   90.00
#
_symmetry.space_group_name_H-M   'P 1'
#
loop_
_entity.id
_entity.type
_entity.pdbx_description
1 polymer ?
#
loop_
_entity_poly.entity_id
_entity_poly.type
_entity_poly.pdbx_seq_one_letter_code
_entity_poly.pdbx_strand_id
1 'polypeptide(L)'
;MRYEPSSTFKQTPCIQKLSIYKSAIEVFTLSRKLRKNYSSLSQTKEIVLSQSLYEQLLTTAVSLPYTIAQASVTKNYTKKIHFQQRIAESLRLLNKICSDLSSIYQGHKCEVNHLVKEIKRLERRFHLWSIQHTQQN
;
A
#
# COMPACT_ATOMS: atom_id res chain seq x y z
N MET A 1 36.44 -21.57 -32.93
CA MET A 1 36.07 -20.57 -31.91
C MET A 1 34.67 -20.90 -31.42
N ARG A 2 34.51 -21.37 -30.18
CA ARG A 2 33.20 -21.66 -29.58
C ARG A 2 32.68 -20.37 -28.94
N TYR A 3 31.49 -19.94 -29.33
CA TYR A 3 30.78 -18.84 -28.69
C TYR A 3 30.06 -19.42 -27.47
N GLU A 4 30.57 -19.14 -26.27
CA GLU A 4 29.85 -19.38 -25.02
C GLU A 4 28.88 -18.21 -24.79
N PRO A 5 27.56 -18.42 -24.70
CA PRO A 5 26.65 -17.34 -24.33
C PRO A 5 26.79 -17.08 -22.83
N SER A 6 27.34 -15.92 -22.49
CA SER A 6 27.41 -15.37 -21.14
C SER A 6 26.00 -15.07 -20.61
N SER A 7 25.32 -16.11 -20.13
CA SER A 7 23.99 -16.04 -19.54
C SER A 7 24.03 -15.58 -18.08
N THR A 8 24.50 -14.37 -17.81
CA THR A 8 24.16 -13.71 -16.54
C THR A 8 22.80 -13.04 -16.67
N PHE A 9 21.74 -13.84 -16.83
CA PHE A 9 20.39 -13.41 -16.47
C PHE A 9 20.41 -13.25 -14.94
N LYS A 10 20.74 -12.04 -14.47
CA LYS A 10 20.51 -11.66 -13.07
C LYS A 10 19.01 -11.85 -12.83
N GLN A 11 18.65 -12.92 -12.12
CA GLN A 11 17.28 -13.23 -11.76
C GLN A 11 16.68 -11.98 -11.13
N THR A 12 15.76 -11.32 -11.83
CA THR A 12 14.96 -10.28 -11.20
C THR A 12 14.18 -10.95 -10.08
N PRO A 13 14.33 -10.50 -8.82
CA PRO A 13 13.60 -11.11 -7.72
C PRO A 13 12.12 -11.01 -8.04
N CYS A 14 11.44 -12.16 -8.06
CA CYS A 14 10.02 -12.23 -8.35
C CYS A 14 9.28 -11.34 -7.34
N ILE A 15 8.66 -10.25 -7.82
CA ILE A 15 7.99 -9.23 -7.00
C ILE A 15 6.92 -9.87 -6.09
N GLN A 16 6.28 -10.94 -6.57
CA GLN A 16 5.31 -11.71 -5.81
C GLN A 16 5.89 -12.39 -4.56
N LYS A 17 7.22 -12.55 -4.45
CA LYS A 17 7.88 -13.08 -3.26
C LYS A 17 8.12 -11.99 -2.19
N LEU A 18 7.99 -10.71 -2.52
CA LEU A 18 8.20 -9.62 -1.58
C LEU A 18 7.03 -9.56 -0.58
N SER A 19 7.36 -9.70 0.71
CA SER A 19 6.38 -9.65 1.80
C SER A 19 5.61 -8.32 1.84
N ILE A 20 6.28 -7.21 1.53
CA ILE A 20 5.67 -5.88 1.42
C ILE A 20 4.64 -5.81 0.29
N TYR A 21 4.94 -6.39 -0.88
CA TYR A 21 4.03 -6.41 -2.02
C TYR A 21 2.76 -7.20 -1.71
N LYS A 22 2.90 -8.40 -1.12
CA LYS A 22 1.75 -9.21 -0.69
C LYS A 22 0.85 -8.45 0.29
N SER A 23 1.44 -7.78 1.27
CA SER A 23 0.65 -6.99 2.23
C SER A 23 -0.01 -5.77 1.60
N ALA A 24 0.60 -5.13 0.59
CA ALA A 24 -0.05 -4.05 -0.15
C ALA A 24 -1.28 -4.55 -0.94
N ILE A 25 -1.20 -5.73 -1.53
CA ILE A 25 -2.34 -6.39 -2.21
C ILE A 25 -3.44 -6.75 -1.22
N GLU A 26 -3.09 -7.20 -0.02
CA GLU A 26 -4.03 -7.50 1.05
C GLU A 26 -4.77 -6.25 1.53
N VAL A 27 -4.05 -5.14 1.75
CA VAL A 27 -4.65 -3.82 2.05
C VAL A 27 -5.59 -3.38 0.94
N PHE A 28 -5.18 -3.47 -0.33
CA PHE A 28 -6.05 -3.16 -1.47
C PHE A 28 -7.33 -4.01 -1.48
N THR A 29 -7.20 -5.31 -1.24
CA THR A 29 -8.33 -6.24 -1.21
C THR A 29 -9.29 -5.91 -0.08
N LEU A 30 -8.78 -5.58 1.12
CA LEU A 30 -9.59 -5.18 2.27
C LEU A 30 -10.26 -3.83 2.05
N SER A 31 -9.55 -2.84 1.48
CA SER A 31 -10.12 -1.54 1.12
C SER A 31 -11.31 -1.70 0.16
N ARG A 32 -11.22 -2.60 -0.82
CA ARG A 32 -12.32 -2.89 -1.75
C ARG A 32 -13.49 -3.62 -1.09
N LYS A 33 -13.23 -4.43 -0.07
CA LYS A 33 -14.28 -5.14 0.71
C LYS A 33 -15.01 -4.23 1.68
N LEU A 34 -14.44 -3.07 2.01
CA LEU A 34 -15.10 -2.09 2.85
C LEU A 34 -16.40 -1.65 2.16
N ARG A 35 -17.55 -2.03 2.72
CA ARG A 35 -18.85 -1.70 2.13
C ARG A 35 -19.07 -0.19 2.21
N LYS A 36 -19.58 0.39 1.12
CA LYS A 36 -20.18 1.73 1.08
C LYS A 36 -21.49 1.74 1.88
N ASN A 37 -21.44 1.55 3.20
CA ASN A 37 -22.64 1.47 4.03
C ASN A 37 -22.97 2.83 4.67
N TYR A 38 -23.32 3.79 3.81
CA TYR A 38 -23.75 5.13 4.22
C TYR A 38 -25.14 5.17 4.86
N SER A 39 -25.84 4.03 4.87
CA SER A 39 -27.22 3.90 5.38
C SER A 39 -27.36 4.23 6.87
N SER A 40 -26.26 4.16 7.62
CA SER A 40 -26.21 4.52 9.05
C SER A 40 -25.91 6.01 9.30
N LEU A 41 -25.59 6.78 8.25
CA LEU A 41 -25.27 8.20 8.36
C LEU A 41 -26.53 9.04 8.15
N SER A 42 -26.85 9.88 9.12
CA SER A 42 -28.05 10.73 9.10
C SER A 42 -27.83 12.05 8.37
N GLN A 43 -26.58 12.49 8.19
CA GLN A 43 -26.26 13.81 7.64
C GLN A 43 -25.61 13.71 6.24
N THR A 44 -26.17 14.45 5.26
CA THR A 44 -25.68 14.49 3.88
C THR A 44 -24.20 14.86 3.76
N LYS A 45 -23.68 15.70 4.67
CA LYS A 45 -22.26 16.09 4.70
C LYS A 45 -21.35 14.91 5.04
N GLU A 46 -21.74 14.05 5.99
CA GLU A 46 -20.97 12.86 6.38
C GLU A 46 -20.97 11.80 5.28
N ILE A 47 -22.07 11.68 4.53
CA ILE A 47 -22.18 10.79 3.36
C ILE A 47 -21.19 11.24 2.27
N VAL A 48 -21.15 12.53 1.95
CA VAL A 48 -20.21 13.07 0.94
C VAL A 48 -18.75 12.91 1.39
N LEU A 49 -18.46 13.19 2.67
CA LEU A 49 -17.12 13.04 3.25
C LEU A 49 -16.65 11.58 3.22
N SER A 50 -17.48 10.65 3.69
CA SER A 50 -17.16 9.23 3.70
C SER A 50 -16.97 8.66 2.29
N GLN A 51 -17.76 9.12 1.30
CA GLN A 51 -17.56 8.77 -0.09
C GLN A 51 -16.23 9.29 -0.64
N SER A 52 -15.88 10.56 -0.37
CA SER A 52 -14.59 11.12 -0.77
C SER A 52 -13.41 10.36 -0.14
N LEU A 53 -13.49 10.05 1.15
CA LEU A 53 -12.48 9.27 1.86
C LEU A 53 -12.34 7.85 1.30
N TYR A 54 -13.45 7.21 0.95
CA TYR A 54 -13.43 5.88 0.34
C TYR A 54 -12.77 5.87 -1.05
N GLU A 55 -13.06 6.85 -1.91
CA GLU A 55 -12.43 6.94 -3.23
C GLU A 55 -10.92 7.21 -3.11
N GLN A 56 -10.51 8.06 -2.15
CA GLN A 56 -9.10 8.28 -1.82
C GLN A 56 -8.43 7.02 -1.27
N LEU A 57 -9.13 6.25 -0.43
CA LEU A 57 -8.65 4.97 0.11
C LEU A 57 -8.35 4.00 -1.02
N LEU A 58 -9.29 3.80 -1.95
CA LEU A 58 -9.11 2.87 -3.06
C LEU A 58 -7.99 3.30 -4.00
N THR A 59 -7.94 4.59 -4.35
CA THR A 59 -6.91 5.14 -5.24
C THR A 59 -5.51 4.98 -4.64
N THR A 60 -5.37 5.24 -3.34
CA THR A 60 -4.10 5.07 -2.65
C THR A 60 -3.75 3.59 -2.52
N ALA A 61 -4.72 2.74 -2.18
CA ALA A 61 -4.48 1.32 -1.98
C ALA A 61 -4.12 0.58 -3.28
N VAL A 62 -4.68 0.96 -4.44
CA VAL A 62 -4.35 0.35 -5.74
C VAL A 62 -2.99 0.81 -6.28
N SER A 63 -2.62 2.07 -6.03
CA SER A 63 -1.34 2.61 -6.49
C SER A 63 -0.15 2.11 -5.66
N LEU A 64 -0.39 1.63 -4.44
CA LEU A 64 0.65 1.18 -3.53
C LEU A 64 1.39 -0.09 -4.02
N PRO A 65 0.72 -1.21 -4.41
CA PRO A 65 1.39 -2.35 -5.04
C PRO A 65 2.15 -1.97 -6.32
N TYR A 66 1.58 -1.08 -7.14
CA TYR A 66 2.23 -0.61 -8.36
C TYR A 66 3.54 0.13 -8.05
N THR A 67 3.51 1.06 -7.09
CA THR A 67 4.69 1.83 -6.67
C THR A 67 5.76 0.92 -6.06
N ILE A 68 5.37 -0.07 -5.25
CA ILE A 68 6.29 -1.09 -4.71
C ILE A 68 6.94 -1.91 -5.82
N ALA A 69 6.16 -2.32 -6.83
CA ALA A 69 6.68 -3.06 -7.98
C ALA A 69 7.71 -2.21 -8.75
N GLN A 70 7.40 -0.94 -9.02
CA GLN A 70 8.33 -0.01 -9.67
C GLN A 70 9.62 0.18 -8.85
N ALA A 71 9.51 0.36 -7.54
CA ALA A 71 10.66 0.50 -6.65
C ALA A 71 11.57 -0.74 -6.65
N SER A 72 10.98 -1.93 -6.81
CA SER A 72 11.68 -3.21 -6.76
C SER A 72 12.50 -3.51 -8.01
N VAL A 73 12.08 -3.01 -9.17
CA VAL A 73 12.78 -3.23 -10.46
C VAL A 73 13.73 -2.09 -10.83
N THR A 74 13.59 -0.95 -10.16
CA THR A 74 14.36 0.26 -10.47
C THR A 74 15.81 0.13 -9.98
N LYS A 75 16.76 0.24 -10.91
CA LYS A 75 18.20 0.26 -10.62
C LYS A 75 18.73 1.65 -10.24
N ASN A 76 18.00 2.71 -10.60
CA ASN A 76 18.39 4.09 -10.32
C ASN A 76 18.13 4.44 -8.85
N TYR A 77 19.18 4.77 -8.11
CA TYR A 77 19.11 5.05 -6.68
C TYR A 77 18.24 6.26 -6.31
N THR A 78 18.35 7.37 -7.04
CA THR A 78 17.52 8.56 -6.82
C THR A 78 16.03 8.26 -7.01
N LYS A 79 15.70 7.50 -8.05
CA LYS A 79 14.32 7.03 -8.28
C LYS A 79 13.85 6.09 -7.16
N LYS A 80 14.75 5.25 -6.63
CA LYS A 80 14.45 4.34 -5.51
C LYS A 80 14.07 5.10 -4.23
N ILE A 81 14.82 6.15 -3.88
CA ILE A 81 14.50 7.05 -2.76
C ILE A 81 13.14 7.71 -2.99
N HIS A 82 12.91 8.24 -4.18
CA HIS A 82 11.63 8.88 -4.51
C HIS A 82 10.45 7.90 -4.37
N PHE A 83 10.59 6.65 -4.83
CA PHE A 83 9.56 5.63 -4.61
C PHE A 83 9.38 5.27 -3.13
N GLN A 84 10.45 5.18 -2.35
CA GLN A 84 10.36 4.96 -0.90
C GLN A 84 9.57 6.09 -0.21
N GLN A 85 9.84 7.35 -0.56
CA GLN A 85 9.09 8.50 -0.05
C GLN A 85 7.60 8.41 -0.41
N ARG A 86 7.28 8.12 -1.68
CA ARG A 86 5.89 7.95 -2.14
C ARG A 86 5.16 6.81 -1.43
N ILE A 87 5.83 5.69 -1.16
CA ILE A 87 5.26 4.58 -0.39
C ILE A 87 4.98 5.04 1.05
N ALA A 88 5.92 5.73 1.69
CA ALA A 88 5.74 6.25 3.04
C ALA A 88 4.58 7.26 3.13
N GLU A 89 4.45 8.17 2.17
CA GLU A 89 3.35 9.13 2.09
C GLU A 89 2.01 8.42 1.90
N SER A 90 1.96 7.42 1.02
CA SER A 90 0.76 6.63 0.78
C SER A 90 0.33 5.89 2.06
N LEU A 91 1.26 5.35 2.83
CA LEU A 91 0.96 4.69 4.12
C LEU A 91 0.41 5.68 5.17
N ARG A 92 0.99 6.88 5.26
CA ARG A 92 0.47 7.95 6.13
C ARG A 92 -0.94 8.37 5.73
N LEU A 93 -1.19 8.52 4.44
CA LEU A 93 -2.51 8.87 3.91
C LEU A 93 -3.53 7.77 4.21
N LEU A 94 -3.19 6.50 4.00
CA LEU A 94 -4.06 5.37 4.33
C LEU A 94 -4.41 5.33 5.83
N ASN A 95 -3.43 5.55 6.71
CA ASN A 95 -3.67 5.64 8.15
C ASN A 95 -4.59 6.79 8.52
N LYS A 96 -4.38 7.98 7.95
CA LYS A 96 -5.24 9.15 8.16
C LYS A 96 -6.68 8.86 7.73
N ILE A 97 -6.86 8.35 6.51
CA ILE A 97 -8.20 8.01 5.98
C ILE A 97 -8.89 6.98 6.89
N CYS A 98 -8.19 5.95 7.35
CA CYS A 98 -8.78 4.95 8.24
C CYS A 98 -9.16 5.53 9.61
N SER A 99 -8.39 6.49 10.13
CA SER A 99 -8.73 7.22 11.35
C SER A 99 -10.00 8.04 11.16
N ASP A 100 -10.12 8.77 10.05
CA ASP A 100 -11.28 9.59 9.73
C ASP A 100 -12.53 8.72 9.52
N LEU A 101 -12.40 7.61 8.80
CA LEU A 101 -13.47 6.62 8.61
C LEU A 101 -13.89 5.98 9.95
N SER A 102 -12.95 5.70 10.86
CA SER A 102 -13.28 5.13 12.19
C SER A 102 -14.10 6.09 13.05
N SER A 103 -13.89 7.40 12.89
CA SER A 103 -14.66 8.44 13.57
C SER A 103 -16.10 8.51 13.05
N ILE A 104 -16.26 8.38 11.72
CA ILE A 104 -17.56 8.47 11.02
C ILE A 104 -18.39 7.19 11.24
N TYR A 105 -17.79 6.01 11.13
CA TYR A 105 -18.49 4.73 11.24
C TYR A 105 -18.47 4.18 12.67
N GLN A 106 -19.32 4.74 13.54
CA GLN A 106 -19.40 4.30 14.95
C GLN A 106 -19.81 2.82 15.12
N GLY A 107 -20.51 2.21 14.14
CA GLY A 107 -21.00 0.82 14.17
C GLY A 107 -20.22 -0.23 13.35
N HIS A 108 -19.41 0.18 12.36
CA HIS A 108 -18.62 -0.72 11.47
C HIS A 108 -17.13 -0.71 11.81
N LYS A 109 -16.81 -0.59 13.11
CA LYS A 109 -15.43 -0.54 13.60
C LYS A 109 -14.64 -1.79 13.23
N CYS A 110 -15.28 -2.95 13.04
CA CYS A 110 -14.55 -4.21 12.85
C CYS A 110 -13.78 -4.24 11.53
N GLU A 111 -14.41 -3.91 10.39
CA GLU A 111 -13.73 -3.92 9.09
C GLU A 111 -12.66 -2.83 8.99
N VAL A 112 -12.96 -1.62 9.48
CA VAL A 112 -11.99 -0.52 9.51
C VAL A 112 -10.81 -0.86 10.43
N ASN A 113 -11.06 -1.44 11.61
CA ASN A 113 -9.99 -1.89 12.51
C ASN A 113 -9.14 -2.99 11.90
N HIS A 114 -9.74 -3.91 11.14
CA HIS A 114 -8.98 -4.92 10.42
C HIS A 114 -8.06 -4.29 9.37
N LEU A 115 -8.59 -3.33 8.60
CA LEU A 115 -7.79 -2.58 7.63
C LEU A 115 -6.64 -1.80 8.30
N VAL A 116 -6.90 -1.13 9.43
CA VAL A 116 -5.87 -0.44 10.22
C VAL A 116 -4.78 -1.40 10.68
N LYS A 117 -5.14 -2.61 11.14
CA LYS A 117 -4.16 -3.62 11.54
C LYS A 117 -3.26 -4.05 10.38
N GLU A 118 -3.83 -4.28 9.20
CA GLU A 118 -3.05 -4.65 8.02
C GLU A 118 -2.18 -3.50 7.48
N ILE A 119 -2.65 -2.25 7.56
CA ILE A 119 -1.81 -1.09 7.25
C ILE A 119 -0.61 -1.01 8.18
N LYS A 120 -0.80 -1.17 9.50
CA LYS A 120 0.31 -1.20 10.47
C LYS A 120 1.29 -2.35 10.19
N ARG A 121 0.78 -3.52 9.78
CA ARG A 121 1.61 -4.66 9.39
C ARG A 121 2.42 -4.34 8.14
N LEU A 122 1.80 -3.66 7.17
CA LEU A 122 2.46 -3.19 5.96
C LEU A 122 3.53 -2.13 6.25
N GLU A 123 3.30 -1.19 7.16
CA GLU A 123 4.30 -0.21 7.60
C GLU A 123 5.53 -0.89 8.20
N ARG A 124 5.35 -1.90 9.05
CA ARG A 124 6.47 -2.70 9.59
C ARG A 124 7.26 -3.38 8.47
N ARG A 125 6.57 -3.97 7.50
CA ARG A 125 7.21 -4.62 6.34
C ARG A 125 7.92 -3.60 5.45
N PHE A 126 7.36 -2.41 5.28
CA PHE A 126 7.99 -1.31 4.56
C PHE A 126 9.27 -0.86 5.24
N HIS A 127 9.27 -0.71 6.57
CA HIS A 127 10.46 -0.35 7.33
C HIS A 127 11.59 -1.39 7.17
N LEU A 128 11.27 -2.68 7.31
CA LEU A 128 12.26 -3.75 7.10
C LEU A 128 12.79 -3.75 5.64
N TRP A 129 11.88 -3.59 4.69
CA TRP A 129 12.23 -3.55 3.27
C TRP A 129 13.09 -2.33 2.92
N SER A 130 12.78 -1.15 3.48
CA SER A 130 13.53 0.07 3.20
C SER A 130 14.97 -0.02 3.72
N ILE A 131 15.18 -0.59 4.92
CA ILE A 131 16.51 -0.86 5.48
C ILE A 131 17.32 -1.82 4.60
N GLN A 132 16.73 -2.96 4.22
CA GLN A 132 17.40 -3.93 3.35
C GLN A 132 17.81 -3.32 2.00
N HIS A 133 16.99 -2.40 1.48
CA HIS A 133 17.24 -1.74 0.21
C HIS A 133 18.17 -0.52 0.30
N THR A 134 18.44 0.03 1.48
CA THR A 134 19.46 1.09 1.69
C THR A 134 20.84 0.52 2.05
N GLN A 135 20.92 -0.71 2.58
CA GLN A 135 22.18 -1.38 2.94
C GLN A 135 22.86 -2.17 1.80
N GLN A 136 22.23 -2.30 0.62
CA GLN A 136 22.81 -2.94 -0.58
C GLN A 136 23.72 -2.00 -1.40
N ASN A 137 24.26 -0.95 -0.78
CA ASN A 137 25.23 -0.04 -1.38
C ASN A 137 26.64 -0.36 -0.86
#